data_AF-A0A940MXF4-F1
#
_entry.id   AF-A0A940MXF4-F1
#
_cell.length_a   1.000
_cell.length_b   1.000
_cell.length_c   1.000
_cell.angle_alpha   90.00
_cell.angle_beta   90.00
_cell.angle_gamma   90.00
#
_symmetry.space_group_name_H-M   'P 1'
#
loop_
_entity.id
_entity.type
_entity.pdbx_description
1 polymer ?
#
loop_
_entity_poly.entity_id
_entity_poly.type
_entity_poly.pdbx_seq_one_letter_code
_entity_poly.pdbx_strand_id
1 'polypeptide(L)'
;MTPADGADGKLLPLAVRRLVQDALPPEALAVLSGPVGAAVAQAAGYAGRALSDNTRRAYESDWRAFCGWCEAGGISPLPAAPVVVAGHLASPAKTLGHSGLRWRLAAIAQQHRPAGHPWEMGHPAISTASRGILATRGKTARPAAALNSIEMKRLLASCGTGRCCC
;
A
#
# COMPACT_ATOMS: atom_id res chain seq x y z
N MET A 1 -23.81 19.65 19.07
CA MET A 1 -24.79 19.47 17.99
C MET A 1 -24.01 19.14 16.72
N THR A 2 -23.86 17.85 16.46
CA THR A 2 -23.43 17.26 15.18
C THR A 2 -24.46 16.17 14.90
N PRO A 3 -24.91 15.97 13.65
CA PRO A 3 -24.36 14.84 12.90
C PRO A 3 -24.26 15.10 11.38
N ALA A 4 -23.25 14.51 10.72
CA ALA A 4 -23.36 13.56 9.58
C ALA A 4 -22.47 14.15 8.45
N ASP A 5 -21.68 13.44 7.64
CA ASP A 5 -21.65 12.04 7.24
C ASP A 5 -20.20 11.56 7.13
N GLY A 6 -19.88 10.51 7.87
CA GLY A 6 -18.72 9.67 7.58
C GLY A 6 -19.05 8.82 6.36
N ALA A 7 -18.76 9.34 5.16
CA ALA A 7 -18.68 8.54 3.96
C ALA A 7 -17.44 7.64 4.08
N ASP A 8 -17.56 6.58 4.88
CA ASP A 8 -16.75 5.37 4.76
C ASP A 8 -17.15 4.71 3.44
N GLY A 9 -16.73 5.35 2.35
CA GLY A 9 -16.67 4.77 1.03
C GLY A 9 -15.70 3.61 1.12
N LYS A 10 -16.19 2.46 1.58
CA LYS A 10 -15.63 1.15 1.26
C LYS A 10 -15.60 1.14 -0.26
N LEU A 11 -14.50 1.61 -0.85
CA LEU A 11 -14.25 1.42 -2.26
C LEU A 11 -14.34 -0.08 -2.44
N LEU A 12 -15.45 -0.51 -3.03
CA LEU A 12 -15.58 -1.85 -3.52
C LEU A 12 -14.29 -2.11 -4.32
N PRO A 13 -13.57 -3.21 -4.07
CA PRO A 13 -12.38 -3.53 -4.83
C PRO A 13 -12.69 -3.30 -6.31
N LEU A 14 -11.81 -2.64 -7.06
CA LEU A 14 -12.13 -2.19 -8.44
C LEU A 14 -12.69 -3.35 -9.31
N ALA A 15 -12.34 -4.61 -9.01
CA ALA A 15 -12.92 -5.83 -9.61
C ALA A 15 -14.44 -5.91 -9.40
N VAL A 16 -14.90 -5.64 -8.18
CA VAL A 16 -16.31 -5.58 -7.80
C VAL A 16 -17.01 -4.38 -8.44
N ARG A 17 -16.34 -3.22 -8.56
CA ARG A 17 -16.92 -2.06 -9.29
C ARG A 17 -17.12 -2.38 -10.77
N ARG A 18 -16.18 -3.07 -11.41
CA ARG A 18 -16.27 -3.44 -12.82
C ARG A 18 -17.37 -4.46 -13.10
N LEU A 19 -17.53 -5.45 -12.21
CA LEU A 19 -18.65 -6.41 -12.28
C LEU A 19 -20.02 -5.76 -12.16
N VAL A 20 -20.11 -4.57 -11.56
CA VAL A 20 -21.35 -3.79 -11.40
C VAL A 20 -21.58 -2.81 -12.55
N GLN A 21 -20.52 -2.37 -13.24
CA GLN A 21 -20.60 -1.36 -14.30
C GLN A 21 -21.17 -1.89 -15.62
N ASP A 22 -20.94 -3.16 -15.94
CA ASP A 22 -21.56 -3.84 -17.07
C ASP A 22 -22.76 -4.65 -16.55
N ALA A 23 -23.99 -4.24 -16.88
CA ALA A 23 -25.17 -5.01 -16.51
C ALA A 23 -25.04 -6.45 -17.07
N LEU A 24 -24.99 -7.43 -16.18
CA LEU A 24 -24.81 -8.84 -16.58
C LEU A 24 -25.95 -9.28 -17.50
N PRO A 25 -25.67 -10.06 -18.56
CA PRO A 25 -26.71 -10.55 -19.44
C PRO A 25 -27.63 -11.55 -18.70
N PRO A 26 -28.90 -11.68 -19.10
CA PRO A 26 -29.94 -12.44 -18.37
C PRO A 26 -29.60 -13.93 -18.21
N GLU A 27 -28.88 -14.54 -19.15
CA GLU A 27 -28.34 -15.89 -19.03
C GLU A 27 -27.31 -16.03 -17.89
N ALA A 28 -26.50 -15.00 -17.64
CA ALA A 28 -25.55 -14.98 -16.53
C ALA A 28 -26.28 -14.81 -15.18
N LEU A 29 -27.36 -14.03 -15.15
CA LEU A 29 -28.25 -13.91 -13.98
C LEU A 29 -28.91 -15.25 -13.61
N ALA A 30 -29.35 -16.03 -14.61
CA ALA A 30 -29.92 -17.37 -14.38
C ALA A 30 -28.88 -18.35 -13.79
N VAL A 31 -27.65 -18.34 -14.31
CA VAL A 31 -26.53 -19.13 -13.76
C VAL A 31 -26.18 -18.70 -12.33
N LEU A 32 -26.21 -17.40 -12.05
CA LEU A 32 -25.97 -16.84 -10.71
C LEU A 32 -27.14 -17.03 -9.73
N SER A 33 -28.30 -17.49 -10.19
CA SER A 33 -29.45 -17.82 -9.34
C SER A 33 -29.45 -19.29 -8.89
N GLY A 34 -28.58 -20.12 -9.47
CA GLY A 34 -28.42 -21.54 -9.14
C GLY A 34 -27.23 -21.85 -8.20
N PRO A 35 -26.84 -23.12 -8.05
CA PRO A 35 -25.73 -23.54 -7.19
C PRO A 35 -24.37 -22.91 -7.59
N VAL A 36 -24.19 -22.57 -8.88
CA VAL A 36 -23.02 -21.82 -9.36
C VAL A 36 -22.98 -20.41 -8.78
N GLY A 37 -24.13 -19.73 -8.69
CA GLY A 37 -24.24 -18.42 -8.05
C GLY A 37 -23.84 -18.40 -6.58
N ALA A 38 -24.27 -19.41 -5.83
CA ALA A 38 -23.86 -19.57 -4.43
C ALA A 38 -22.33 -19.73 -4.31
N ALA A 39 -21.71 -20.50 -5.20
CA ALA A 39 -20.25 -20.67 -5.26
C ALA A 39 -19.53 -19.35 -5.63
N VAL A 40 -20.05 -18.58 -6.58
CA VAL A 40 -19.52 -17.26 -6.96
C VAL A 40 -19.61 -16.27 -5.79
N ALA A 41 -20.73 -16.24 -5.06
CA ALA A 41 -20.91 -15.40 -3.89
C ALA A 41 -19.93 -15.77 -2.77
N GLN A 42 -19.69 -17.06 -2.53
CA GLN A 42 -18.68 -17.54 -1.58
C GLN A 42 -17.27 -17.11 -2.01
N ALA A 43 -16.91 -17.28 -3.28
CA ALA A 43 -15.62 -16.85 -3.82
C ALA A 43 -15.42 -15.33 -3.65
N ALA A 44 -16.45 -14.52 -3.91
CA ALA A 44 -16.43 -13.08 -3.67
C ALA A 44 -16.25 -12.74 -2.18
N GLY A 45 -16.89 -13.51 -1.28
CA GLY A 45 -16.73 -13.39 0.17
C GLY A 45 -15.28 -13.64 0.63
N TYR A 46 -14.60 -14.64 0.07
CA TYR A 46 -13.18 -14.88 0.33
C TYR A 46 -12.29 -13.79 -0.26
N ALA A 47 -12.58 -13.33 -1.48
CA ALA A 47 -11.83 -12.25 -2.12
C ALA A 47 -11.89 -10.94 -1.30
N GLY A 48 -13.06 -10.63 -0.71
CA GLY A 48 -13.23 -9.48 0.18
C GLY A 48 -12.43 -9.56 1.49
N ARG A 49 -11.98 -10.75 1.88
CA ARG A 49 -11.17 -11.02 3.08
C ARG A 49 -9.68 -11.24 2.79
N ALA A 50 -9.27 -11.14 1.52
CA ALA A 50 -7.90 -11.44 1.10
C ALA A 50 -6.84 -10.49 1.69
N LEU A 51 -7.24 -9.29 2.13
CA LEU A 51 -6.38 -8.30 2.76
C LEU A 51 -6.91 -7.98 4.16
N SER A 52 -6.01 -7.92 5.15
CA SER A 52 -6.36 -7.40 6.46
C SER A 52 -6.70 -5.92 6.39
N ASP A 53 -7.50 -5.42 7.34
CA ASP A 53 -7.88 -4.01 7.40
C ASP A 53 -6.67 -3.08 7.46
N ASN A 54 -5.63 -3.50 8.19
CA ASN A 54 -4.39 -2.75 8.28
C ASN A 54 -3.68 -2.65 6.91
N THR A 55 -3.57 -3.78 6.19
CA THR A 55 -2.94 -3.79 4.86
C THR A 55 -3.74 -2.98 3.86
N ARG A 56 -5.07 -3.04 3.90
CA ARG A 56 -5.95 -2.22 3.05
C ARG A 56 -5.73 -0.73 3.29
N ARG A 57 -5.79 -0.28 4.55
CA ARG A 57 -5.59 1.14 4.91
C ARG A 57 -4.22 1.64 4.48
N ALA A 58 -3.18 0.81 4.63
CA ALA A 58 -1.84 1.17 4.20
C ALA A 58 -1.74 1.30 2.67
N TYR A 59 -2.31 0.37 1.89
CA TYR A 59 -2.36 0.50 0.43
C TYR A 59 -3.16 1.72 -0.02
N GLU A 60 -4.28 2.03 0.63
CA GLU A 60 -5.05 3.24 0.32
C GLU A 60 -4.25 4.52 0.60
N SER A 61 -3.52 4.56 1.72
CA SER A 61 -2.66 5.69 2.05
C SER A 61 -1.53 5.87 1.04
N ASP A 62 -0.85 4.78 0.66
CA ASP A 62 0.21 4.82 -0.35
C ASP A 62 -0.34 5.22 -1.73
N TRP A 63 -1.54 4.73 -2.08
CA TRP A 63 -2.20 5.14 -3.32
C TRP A 63 -2.54 6.63 -3.34
N ARG A 64 -3.09 7.18 -2.25
CA ARG A 64 -3.35 8.62 -2.14
C ARG A 64 -2.08 9.44 -2.27
N ALA A 65 -0.98 8.98 -1.68
CA ALA A 65 0.32 9.64 -1.82
C ALA A 65 0.83 9.63 -3.27
N PHE A 66 0.61 8.53 -3.99
CA PHE A 66 0.93 8.45 -5.43
C PHE A 66 0.05 9.40 -6.26
N CYS A 67 -1.27 9.40 -6.04
CA CYS A 67 -2.18 10.30 -6.74
C CYS A 67 -1.83 11.77 -6.53
N GLY A 68 -1.58 12.20 -5.28
CA GLY A 68 -1.19 13.59 -5.00
C GLY A 68 0.14 13.98 -5.64
N TRP A 69 1.09 13.04 -5.72
CA TRP A 69 2.35 13.27 -6.44
C TRP A 69 2.13 13.39 -7.96
N CYS A 70 1.28 12.55 -8.53
CA CYS A 70 0.89 12.63 -9.94
C CYS A 70 0.15 13.93 -10.26
N GLU A 71 -0.79 14.34 -9.42
CA GLU A 71 -1.56 15.57 -9.58
C GLU A 71 -0.64 16.81 -9.52
N ALA A 72 0.28 16.86 -8.55
CA ALA A 72 1.29 17.92 -8.48
C ALA A 72 2.19 17.97 -9.73
N GLY A 73 2.38 16.84 -10.41
CA GLY A 73 3.11 16.73 -11.67
C GLY A 73 2.26 16.88 -12.94
N GLY A 74 0.95 17.10 -12.83
CA GLY A 74 0.04 17.21 -13.97
C GLY A 74 -0.11 15.93 -14.81
N ILE A 75 0.11 14.75 -14.19
CA ILE A 75 0.09 13.45 -14.87
C ILE A 75 -1.02 12.56 -14.31
N SER A 76 -1.58 11.68 -15.16
CA SER A 76 -2.60 10.73 -14.70
C SER A 76 -1.99 9.60 -13.86
N PRO A 77 -2.55 9.27 -12.68
CA PRO A 77 -2.11 8.13 -11.89
C PRO A 77 -2.56 6.78 -12.48
N LEU A 78 -3.49 6.77 -13.45
CA LEU A 78 -4.00 5.54 -14.05
C LEU A 78 -4.38 5.73 -15.54
N PRO A 79 -3.87 4.89 -16.47
CA PRO A 79 -2.74 3.96 -16.28
C PRO A 79 -1.42 4.72 -16.09
N ALA A 80 -0.64 4.34 -15.08
CA ALA A 80 0.68 4.91 -14.87
C ALA A 80 1.71 4.21 -15.75
N ALA A 81 2.46 5.00 -16.54
CA ALA A 81 3.61 4.47 -17.25
C ALA A 81 4.69 3.98 -16.25
N PRO A 82 5.44 2.91 -16.54
CA PRO A 82 6.45 2.38 -15.61
C PRO A 82 7.51 3.42 -15.18
N VAL A 83 7.84 4.38 -16.06
CA VAL A 83 8.75 5.49 -15.75
C VAL A 83 8.16 6.47 -14.72
N VAL A 84 6.84 6.69 -14.74
CA VAL A 84 6.13 7.52 -13.77
C VAL A 84 6.17 6.86 -12.39
N VAL A 85 5.93 5.56 -12.35
CA VAL A 85 6.06 4.76 -11.11
C VAL A 85 7.48 4.83 -10.57
N ALA A 86 8.49 4.65 -11.43
CA ALA A 86 9.90 4.75 -11.04
C ALA A 86 10.25 6.14 -10.47
N GLY A 87 9.79 7.22 -11.11
CA GLY A 87 9.95 8.59 -10.63
C GLY A 87 9.32 8.82 -9.27
N HIS A 88 8.08 8.32 -9.06
CA HIS A 88 7.43 8.41 -7.76
C HIS A 88 8.22 7.68 -6.65
N LEU A 89 8.76 6.49 -6.93
CA LEU A 89 9.56 5.74 -5.96
C LEU A 89 10.85 6.47 -5.59
N ALA A 90 11.42 7.26 -6.50
CA ALA A 90 12.62 8.05 -6.29
C ALA A 90 12.37 9.40 -5.60
N SER A 91 11.15 9.94 -5.68
CA SER A 91 10.77 11.24 -5.12
C SER A 91 10.67 11.40 -3.58
N PRO A 92 10.48 10.37 -2.73
CA PRO A 92 10.18 10.62 -1.33
C PRO A 92 11.38 11.15 -0.56
N ALA A 93 11.13 12.13 0.33
CA ALA A 93 12.09 12.73 1.28
C ALA A 93 12.69 11.75 2.32
N LYS A 94 12.33 10.46 2.26
CA LYS A 94 12.85 9.36 3.08
C LYS A 94 13.20 8.20 2.14
N THR A 95 14.47 7.81 2.06
CA THR A 95 14.91 6.67 1.24
C THR A 95 14.24 5.38 1.70
N LEU A 96 13.34 4.84 0.88
CA LEU A 96 12.58 3.61 1.16
C LEU A 96 13.50 2.38 1.19
N GLY A 97 13.24 1.45 2.10
CA GLY A 97 13.84 0.10 2.06
C GLY A 97 13.06 -0.86 1.18
N HIS A 98 13.55 -2.09 1.04
CA HIS A 98 12.91 -3.14 0.25
C HIS A 98 11.42 -3.30 0.57
N SER A 99 11.06 -3.39 1.86
CA SER A 99 9.67 -3.55 2.29
C SER A 99 8.80 -2.36 1.89
N GLY A 100 9.31 -1.14 1.99
CA GLY A 100 8.58 0.08 1.61
C GLY A 100 8.37 0.20 0.10
N LEU A 101 9.40 -0.12 -0.69
CA LEU A 101 9.28 -0.18 -2.16
C LEU A 101 8.25 -1.22 -2.59
N ARG A 102 8.32 -2.43 -2.01
CA ARG A 102 7.38 -3.52 -2.32
C ARG A 102 5.94 -3.16 -1.96
N TRP A 103 5.75 -2.48 -0.82
CA TRP A 103 4.43 -2.05 -0.35
C TRP A 103 3.80 -1.03 -1.31
N ARG A 104 4.56 0.00 -1.71
CA ARG A 104 4.08 1.01 -2.68
C ARG A 104 3.76 0.42 -4.03
N LEU A 105 4.64 -0.46 -4.53
CA LEU A 105 4.39 -1.17 -5.79
C LEU A 105 3.12 -2.03 -5.70
N ALA A 106 2.87 -2.69 -4.57
CA ALA A 106 1.65 -3.46 -4.36
C ALA A 106 0.40 -2.56 -4.32
N ALA A 107 0.48 -1.39 -3.68
CA ALA A 107 -0.62 -0.42 -3.67
C ALA A 107 -0.99 0.06 -5.08
N ILE A 108 0.00 0.37 -5.92
CA ILE A 108 -0.23 0.80 -7.32
C ILE A 108 -0.77 -0.38 -8.16
N ALA A 109 -0.22 -1.58 -7.98
CA ALA A 109 -0.69 -2.81 -8.65
C ALA A 109 -2.15 -3.13 -8.32
N GLN A 110 -2.56 -2.91 -7.07
CA GLN A 110 -3.93 -3.13 -6.59
C GLN A 110 -4.95 -2.28 -7.32
N GLN A 111 -4.54 -1.15 -7.89
CA GLN A 111 -5.41 -0.26 -8.67
C GLN A 111 -5.35 -0.56 -10.18
N HIS A 112 -4.18 -0.91 -10.71
CA HIS A 112 -4.02 -1.23 -12.13
C HIS A 112 -4.75 -2.52 -12.53
N ARG A 113 -4.55 -3.60 -11.76
CA ARG A 113 -5.04 -4.93 -12.13
C ARG A 113 -6.56 -4.98 -12.30
N PRO A 114 -7.38 -4.49 -11.36
CA PRO A 114 -8.82 -4.63 -11.51
C PRO A 114 -9.42 -3.56 -12.43
N ALA A 115 -8.72 -2.45 -12.67
CA ALA A 115 -9.04 -1.53 -13.77
C ALA A 115 -8.73 -2.13 -15.16
N GLY A 116 -8.10 -3.31 -15.22
CA GLY A 116 -7.72 -3.99 -16.47
C GLY A 116 -6.56 -3.33 -17.19
N HIS A 117 -5.75 -2.55 -16.47
CA HIS A 117 -4.53 -1.97 -17.03
C HIS A 117 -3.35 -2.93 -16.88
N PRO A 118 -2.47 -3.03 -17.89
CA PRO A 118 -1.27 -3.85 -17.79
C PRO A 118 -0.39 -3.36 -16.64
N TRP A 119 0.16 -4.30 -15.88
CA TRP A 119 1.03 -4.03 -14.75
C TRP A 119 2.20 -5.01 -14.70
N GLU A 120 3.40 -4.49 -14.83
CA GLU A 120 4.64 -5.26 -14.77
C GLU A 120 5.55 -4.69 -13.68
N MET A 121 5.51 -5.29 -12.49
CA MET A 121 6.38 -4.88 -11.37
C MET A 121 7.88 -5.00 -11.74
N GLY A 122 8.21 -5.98 -12.59
CA GLY A 122 9.59 -6.24 -13.04
C GLY A 122 10.09 -5.33 -14.16
N HIS A 123 9.28 -4.38 -14.65
CA HIS A 123 9.66 -3.51 -15.75
C HIS A 123 11.03 -2.85 -15.50
N PRO A 124 11.94 -2.79 -16.50
CA PRO A 124 13.31 -2.31 -16.31
C PRO A 124 13.43 -0.93 -15.66
N ALA A 125 12.52 -0.01 -15.97
CA ALA A 125 12.47 1.31 -15.33
C ALA A 125 12.24 1.24 -13.81
N ILE A 126 11.35 0.34 -13.36
CA ILE A 126 11.02 0.16 -11.94
C ILE A 126 12.14 -0.58 -11.21
N SER A 127 12.63 -1.68 -11.79
CA SER A 127 13.65 -2.52 -11.17
C SER A 127 15.00 -1.82 -11.06
N THR A 128 15.40 -1.05 -12.09
CA THR A 128 16.63 -0.25 -12.08
C THR A 128 16.55 0.88 -11.06
N ALA A 129 15.45 1.64 -11.02
CA ALA A 129 15.25 2.68 -10.03
C ALA A 129 15.26 2.12 -8.60
N SER A 130 14.54 1.02 -8.36
CA SER A 130 14.52 0.34 -7.05
C SER A 130 15.92 -0.08 -6.60
N ARG A 131 16.71 -0.68 -7.50
CA ARG A 131 18.10 -1.06 -7.22
C ARG A 131 18.96 0.16 -6.87
N GLY A 132 18.81 1.26 -7.62
CA GLY A 132 19.51 2.52 -7.34
C GLY A 132 19.15 3.11 -5.97
N ILE A 133 17.87 3.19 -5.63
CA ILE A 133 17.39 3.68 -4.32
C ILE A 133 17.99 2.86 -3.17
N LEU A 134 18.00 1.53 -3.30
CA LEU A 134 18.54 0.63 -2.30
C LEU A 134 20.06 0.72 -2.16
N ALA A 135 20.78 0.87 -3.28
CA ALA A 135 22.23 1.06 -3.28
C ALA A 135 22.63 2.39 -2.59
N THR A 136 21.86 3.45 -2.78
CA THR A 136 22.09 4.75 -2.11
C THR A 136 21.89 4.65 -0.60
N ARG A 137 20.92 3.86 -0.14
CA ARG A 137 20.70 3.62 1.30
C ARG A 137 21.87 2.91 1.97
N GLY A 138 22.47 1.93 1.31
CA GLY A 138 23.62 1.17 1.83
C GLY A 138 24.86 2.05 2.10
N LYS A 139 24.97 3.20 1.43
CA LYS A 139 26.06 4.17 1.65
C LYS A 139 25.83 5.11 2.84
N THR A 140 24.63 5.11 3.44
CA THR A 140 24.21 6.11 4.44
C THR A 140 23.76 5.50 5.78
N ALA A 141 24.38 4.40 6.20
CA ALA A 141 24.27 3.91 7.57
C ALA A 141 25.59 4.22 8.29
N ARG A 142 25.68 5.37 8.99
CA ARG A 142 26.60 5.47 10.11
C ARG A 142 26.07 4.46 11.13
N PRO A 143 26.81 3.40 11.50
CA PRO A 143 26.34 2.47 12.50
C PRO A 143 25.95 3.27 13.74
N ALA A 144 24.78 3.00 14.31
CA ALA A 144 24.45 3.50 15.63
C ALA A 144 25.63 3.10 16.53
N ALA A 145 26.28 4.09 17.16
CA ALA A 145 27.40 3.82 18.04
C ALA A 145 26.93 2.77 19.05
N ALA A 146 27.64 1.63 19.12
CA ALA A 146 27.34 0.62 20.10
C ALA A 146 27.43 1.30 21.48
N LEU A 147 26.33 1.30 22.22
CA LEU A 147 26.31 1.82 23.58
C LEU A 147 27.37 1.04 24.37
N ASN A 148 28.40 1.73 24.83
CA ASN A 148 29.45 1.07 25.60
C ASN A 148 29.02 0.92 27.06
N SER A 149 29.70 0.05 27.79
CA SER A 149 29.39 -0.26 29.19
C SER A 149 29.46 0.98 30.12
N ILE A 150 30.15 2.05 29.70
CA ILE A 150 30.25 3.31 30.45
C ILE A 150 28.97 4.13 30.26
N GLU A 151 28.42 4.21 29.05
CA GLU A 151 27.15 4.88 28.76
C GLU A 151 25.96 4.16 29.43
N MET A 152 25.96 2.82 29.45
CA MET A 152 24.94 2.05 30.15
C MET A 152 24.96 2.30 31.67
N LYS A 153 26.15 2.34 32.29
CA LYS A 153 26.29 2.66 33.73
C LYS A 153 25.83 4.09 34.06
N ARG A 154 26.07 5.06 33.16
CA ARG A 154 25.61 6.45 33.34
C ARG A 154 24.09 6.56 33.29
N LEU A 155 23.44 5.85 32.37
CA LEU A 155 21.98 5.82 32.30
C LEU A 155 21.35 5.17 33.54
N LEU A 156 21.90 4.05 33.99
CA LEU A 156 21.44 3.38 35.22
C LEU A 156 21.67 4.22 36.47
N ALA A 157 22.75 5.00 36.53
CA ALA A 157 23.00 5.94 37.63
C ALA A 157 22.02 7.14 37.63
N SER A 158 21.47 7.51 36.47
CA SER A 158 20.46 8.58 36.34
C SER A 158 19.04 8.12 36.69
N CYS A 159 18.78 6.81 36.65
CA CYS A 159 17.59 6.20 37.24
C CYS A 159 17.81 6.07 38.75
N GLY A 160 17.74 7.22 39.43
CA GLY A 160 17.80 7.29 40.89
C GLY A 160 16.83 6.29 41.52
N THR A 161 17.28 5.68 42.60
CA THR A 161 16.55 4.82 43.53
C THR A 161 15.35 5.57 44.12
N GLY A 162 14.29 5.70 43.33
CA GLY A 162 12.98 6.14 43.76
C GLY A 162 12.31 5.04 44.56
N ARG A 163 12.66 4.95 45.84
CA ARG A 163 11.77 4.37 46.86
C ARG A 163 10.47 5.18 46.85
N CYS A 164 9.39 4.49 46.53
CA CYS A 164 7.98 4.86 46.76
C CYS A 164 7.32 3.49 46.99
N CYS A 165 6.58 3.18 48.05
CA CYS A 165 6.02 3.92 49.18
C CYS A 165 5.84 2.91 50.32
N CYS A 166 5.89 3.39 51.57
CA CYS A 166 5.01 3.05 52.70
C CYS A 166 5.16 4.18 53.72
#